data_AF-A0A6M4FSR2-F1
#
_entry.id   AF-A0A6M4FSR2-F1
#
_cell.length_a   1.000
_cell.length_b   1.000
_cell.length_c   1.000
_cell.angle_alpha   90.00
_cell.angle_beta   90.00
_cell.angle_gamma   90.00
#
_symmetry.space_group_name_H-M   'P 1'
#
loop_
_entity.id
_entity.type
_entity.pdbx_description
1 polymer ?
#
loop_
_entity_poly.entity_id
_entity_poly.type
_entity_poly.pdbx_seq_one_letter_code
_entity_poly.pdbx_strand_id
1 'polypeptide(L)'
;MNPQQICEDFLRKEIRYNSEHHILPSESAVADRLLDRGIEMKHVYEELHGKLHLHPPALSLLLGLVLSAAAFWSPEKIQRARTARDDLTKTNHQIAKKATELAMLLERRSDLHNTSGFSSATHYHVCAVLEAASQHNYLFTSYVQNRLDALRGQFDLKYWPSLSDFVQVLALDAKTANMTATDPLTAAATAAVRASKADFFKALFAAIEENCADNYGRLPNGFKLSDRALASLGNCALDLDPDDLVDDAYIKRFRQRERSGAK
;
A
#
# COMPACT_ATOMS: atom_id res chain seq x y z
N MET A 1 -25.53 -4.11 30.86
CA MET A 1 -24.16 -4.62 30.64
C MET A 1 -23.19 -3.45 30.77
N ASN A 2 -21.99 -3.69 31.31
CA ASN A 2 -20.94 -2.68 31.42
C ASN A 2 -20.33 -2.39 30.02
N PRO A 3 -20.23 -1.14 29.56
CA PRO A 3 -19.58 -0.76 28.31
C PRO A 3 -18.21 -1.41 28.07
N GLN A 4 -17.39 -1.49 29.12
CA GLN A 4 -16.07 -2.10 29.07
C GLN A 4 -16.18 -3.59 28.73
N GLN A 5 -17.03 -4.34 29.43
CA GLN A 5 -17.24 -5.77 29.18
C GLN A 5 -17.70 -6.04 27.75
N ILE A 6 -18.62 -5.23 27.22
CA ILE A 6 -19.11 -5.38 25.84
C ILE A 6 -17.96 -5.27 24.83
N CYS A 7 -17.08 -4.28 25.01
CA CYS A 7 -15.96 -4.06 24.10
C CYS A 7 -14.88 -5.15 24.27
N GLU A 8 -14.55 -5.53 25.50
CA GLU A 8 -13.57 -6.58 25.78
C GLU A 8 -14.05 -7.96 25.30
N ASP A 9 -15.34 -8.27 25.41
CA ASP A 9 -15.93 -9.51 24.90
C ASP A 9 -15.78 -9.60 23.38
N PHE A 10 -15.91 -8.47 22.66
CA PHE A 10 -15.62 -8.42 21.24
C PHE A 10 -14.15 -8.73 20.96
N LEU A 11 -13.21 -8.08 21.66
CA LEU A 11 -11.77 -8.31 21.48
C LEU A 11 -11.39 -9.78 21.73
N ARG A 12 -11.91 -10.38 22.81
CA ARG A 12 -11.70 -11.80 23.14
C ARG A 12 -12.28 -12.73 22.06
N LYS A 13 -13.43 -12.37 21.48
CA LYS A 13 -14.04 -13.13 20.40
C LYS A 13 -13.19 -13.07 19.12
N GLU A 14 -12.66 -11.90 18.77
CA GLU A 14 -11.77 -11.71 17.62
C GLU A 14 -10.47 -12.51 17.79
N ILE A 15 -9.82 -12.46 18.96
CA ILE A 15 -8.62 -13.26 19.25
C ILE A 15 -8.89 -14.75 19.05
N ARG A 16 -10.01 -15.25 19.59
CA ARG A 16 -10.40 -16.66 19.44
C ARG A 16 -10.63 -17.02 17.97
N TYR A 17 -11.40 -16.22 17.24
CA TYR A 17 -11.66 -16.45 15.82
C TYR A 17 -10.35 -16.49 15.01
N ASN A 18 -9.49 -15.50 15.19
CA ASN A 18 -8.20 -15.42 14.50
C ASN A 18 -7.29 -16.61 14.82
N SER A 19 -7.26 -17.05 16.08
CA SER A 19 -6.49 -18.23 16.50
C SER A 19 -7.04 -19.52 15.89
N GLU A 20 -8.36 -19.72 15.90
CA GLU A 20 -9.03 -20.91 15.34
C GLU A 20 -8.82 -21.03 13.82
N HIS A 21 -8.75 -19.89 13.13
CA HIS A 21 -8.57 -19.84 11.68
C HIS A 21 -7.11 -19.65 11.23
N HIS A 22 -6.17 -19.49 12.15
CA HIS A 22 -4.75 -19.20 11.87
C HIS A 22 -4.52 -17.96 11.00
N ILE A 23 -5.28 -16.90 11.26
CA ILE A 23 -5.22 -15.63 10.51
C ILE A 23 -4.94 -14.45 11.45
N LEU A 24 -4.49 -13.33 10.88
CA LEU A 24 -4.40 -12.02 11.55
C LEU A 24 -3.77 -12.04 12.96
N PRO A 25 -2.60 -12.69 13.16
CA PRO A 25 -1.93 -12.72 14.47
C PRO A 25 -1.54 -11.31 14.95
N SER A 26 -1.28 -10.39 14.03
CA SER A 26 -0.95 -9.00 14.36
C SER A 26 -2.15 -8.23 14.93
N GLU A 27 -3.37 -8.47 14.44
CA GLU A 27 -4.57 -7.85 15.02
C GLU A 27 -4.88 -8.43 16.40
N SER A 28 -4.69 -9.74 16.57
CA SER A 28 -4.84 -10.41 17.87
C SER A 28 -3.87 -9.82 18.91
N ALA A 29 -2.61 -9.57 18.53
CA ALA A 29 -1.64 -8.91 19.40
C ALA A 29 -2.00 -7.45 19.74
N VAL A 30 -2.73 -6.73 18.87
CA VAL A 30 -3.29 -5.41 19.24
C VAL A 30 -4.44 -5.60 20.24
N ALA A 31 -5.32 -6.56 20.01
CA ALA A 31 -6.46 -6.83 20.87
C ALA A 31 -6.01 -7.21 22.30
N ASP A 32 -5.01 -8.06 22.44
CA ASP A 32 -4.40 -8.42 23.73
C ASP A 32 -3.88 -7.17 24.47
N ARG A 33 -3.15 -6.28 23.77
CA ARG A 33 -2.67 -5.01 24.35
C ARG A 33 -3.80 -4.10 24.85
N LEU A 34 -4.89 -4.00 24.09
CA LEU A 34 -6.06 -3.23 24.52
C LEU A 34 -6.73 -3.83 25.75
N LEU A 35 -6.77 -5.16 25.86
CA LEU A 35 -7.28 -5.87 27.04
C LEU A 35 -6.38 -5.65 28.27
N ASP A 36 -5.06 -5.76 28.10
CA ASP A 36 -4.08 -5.56 29.18
C ASP A 36 -4.12 -4.12 29.72
N ARG A 37 -4.41 -3.14 28.85
CA ARG A 37 -4.56 -1.71 29.19
C ARG A 37 -6.02 -1.30 29.43
N GLY A 38 -6.87 -2.24 29.86
CA GLY A 38 -8.31 -2.02 30.06
C GLY A 38 -8.67 -0.85 30.98
N ILE A 39 -7.82 -0.53 31.99
CA ILE A 39 -8.03 0.62 32.89
C ILE A 39 -7.98 1.95 32.11
N GLU A 40 -6.98 2.10 31.25
CA GLU A 40 -6.81 3.31 30.42
C GLU A 40 -7.90 3.39 29.36
N MET A 41 -8.27 2.24 28.80
CA MET A 41 -9.30 2.10 27.77
C MET A 41 -10.73 2.28 28.28
N LYS A 42 -10.96 2.23 29.60
CA LYS A 42 -12.31 2.31 30.19
C LYS A 42 -13.15 3.47 29.65
N HIS A 43 -12.62 4.69 29.69
CA HIS A 43 -13.35 5.86 29.19
C HIS A 43 -13.54 5.85 27.66
N VAL A 44 -12.62 5.21 26.92
CA VAL A 44 -12.76 5.01 25.47
C VAL A 44 -13.93 4.08 25.21
N TYR A 45 -14.02 2.95 25.91
CA TYR A 45 -15.13 2.01 25.79
C TYR A 45 -16.47 2.61 26.19
N GLU A 46 -16.50 3.44 27.24
CA GLU A 46 -17.69 4.21 27.64
C GLU A 46 -18.15 5.16 26.52
N GLU A 47 -17.23 5.90 25.90
CA GLU A 47 -17.56 6.80 24.79
C GLU A 47 -18.03 6.05 23.54
N LEU A 48 -17.32 4.96 23.18
CA LEU A 48 -17.65 4.11 22.05
C LEU A 48 -19.05 3.50 22.19
N HIS A 49 -19.32 2.88 23.33
CA HIS A 49 -20.63 2.34 23.63
C HIS A 49 -21.69 3.45 23.64
N GLY A 50 -21.42 4.59 24.31
CA GLY A 50 -22.34 5.72 24.34
C GLY A 50 -22.78 6.18 22.94
N LYS A 51 -21.86 6.16 21.96
CA LYS A 51 -22.13 6.58 20.58
C LYS A 51 -22.68 5.49 19.66
N LEU A 52 -22.37 4.22 19.93
CA LEU A 52 -22.63 3.11 18.98
C LEU A 52 -23.52 2.00 19.54
N HIS A 53 -23.98 2.06 20.80
CA HIS A 53 -24.77 0.98 21.41
C HIS A 53 -26.08 0.66 20.66
N LEU A 54 -26.70 1.66 20.01
CA LEU A 54 -27.90 1.45 19.18
C LEU A 54 -27.58 0.75 17.85
N HIS A 55 -26.30 0.60 17.51
CA HIS A 55 -25.81 -0.04 16.30
C HIS A 55 -24.66 -1.02 16.63
N PRO A 56 -24.94 -2.18 17.27
CA PRO A 56 -23.91 -3.14 17.67
C PRO A 56 -22.92 -3.54 16.55
N PRO A 57 -23.36 -3.73 15.28
CA PRO A 57 -22.41 -4.00 14.18
C PRO A 57 -21.41 -2.86 13.93
N ALA A 58 -21.79 -1.60 14.19
CA ALA A 58 -20.93 -0.44 14.02
C ALA A 58 -19.83 -0.38 15.11
N LEU A 59 -20.15 -0.78 16.33
CA LEU A 59 -19.17 -0.88 17.43
C LEU A 59 -18.08 -1.92 17.10
N SER A 60 -18.51 -3.11 16.68
CA SER A 60 -17.60 -4.19 16.27
C SER A 60 -16.76 -3.81 15.05
N LEU A 61 -17.37 -3.16 14.05
CA LEU A 61 -16.64 -2.63 12.90
C LEU A 61 -15.55 -1.66 13.33
N LEU A 62 -15.88 -0.67 14.17
CA LEU A 62 -14.90 0.32 14.60
C LEU A 62 -13.74 -0.28 15.40
N LEU A 63 -14.03 -1.21 16.33
CA LEU A 63 -12.98 -1.92 17.04
C LEU A 63 -12.10 -2.71 16.07
N GLY A 64 -12.69 -3.40 15.09
CA GLY A 64 -11.95 -4.06 14.00
C GLY A 64 -11.05 -3.09 13.23
N LEU A 65 -11.55 -1.91 12.85
CA LEU A 65 -10.75 -0.88 12.17
C LEU A 65 -9.56 -0.41 13.01
N VAL A 66 -9.72 -0.31 14.33
CA VAL A 66 -8.60 0.02 15.24
C VAL A 66 -7.55 -1.10 15.23
N LEU A 67 -7.98 -2.36 15.32
CA LEU A 67 -7.07 -3.51 15.29
C LEU A 67 -6.28 -3.54 13.98
N SER A 68 -6.98 -3.44 12.84
CA SER A 68 -6.34 -3.40 11.52
C SER A 68 -5.41 -2.19 11.36
N ALA A 69 -5.87 -0.99 11.74
CA ALA A 69 -5.07 0.23 11.66
C ALA A 69 -3.75 0.09 12.44
N ALA A 70 -3.80 -0.42 13.67
CA ALA A 70 -2.62 -0.55 14.51
C ALA A 70 -1.72 -1.72 14.09
N ALA A 71 -2.29 -2.80 13.57
CA ALA A 71 -1.53 -3.96 13.11
C ALA A 71 -0.75 -3.69 11.81
N PHE A 72 -1.34 -2.93 10.87
CA PHE A 72 -0.80 -2.76 9.52
C PHE A 72 -0.24 -1.35 9.25
N TRP A 73 -0.62 -0.35 10.04
CA TRP A 73 -0.13 1.03 9.94
C TRP A 73 0.47 1.53 11.27
N SER A 74 1.19 0.65 11.98
CA SER A 74 2.11 1.08 13.05
C SER A 74 3.25 1.96 12.48
N PRO A 75 3.92 2.79 13.29
CA PRO A 75 5.03 3.62 12.83
C PRO A 75 6.10 2.85 12.03
N GLU A 76 6.45 1.63 12.46
CA GLU A 76 7.44 0.78 11.80
C GLU A 76 6.94 0.25 10.45
N LYS A 77 5.64 -0.08 10.36
CA LYS A 77 5.01 -0.55 9.11
C LYS A 77 4.92 0.58 8.10
N ILE A 78 4.50 1.76 8.54
CA ILE A 78 4.44 2.97 7.71
C ILE A 78 5.84 3.34 7.21
N GLN A 79 6.85 3.28 8.08
CA GLN A 79 8.23 3.56 7.68
C GLN A 79 8.72 2.57 6.62
N ARG A 80 8.41 1.27 6.77
CA ARG A 80 8.71 0.27 5.74
C ARG A 80 8.01 0.55 4.41
N ALA A 81 6.73 0.94 4.43
CA ALA A 81 5.99 1.29 3.22
C ALA A 81 6.63 2.50 2.50
N ARG A 82 7.09 3.50 3.24
CA ARG A 82 7.83 4.65 2.68
C ARG A 82 9.15 4.24 2.07
N THR A 83 9.94 3.43 2.78
CA THR A 83 11.20 2.89 2.25
C THR A 83 10.95 2.09 0.98
N ALA A 84 9.92 1.24 0.93
CA ALA A 84 9.56 0.49 -0.27
C ALA A 84 9.18 1.41 -1.45
N ARG A 85 8.40 2.46 -1.20
CA ARG A 85 8.06 3.48 -2.23
C ARG A 85 9.30 4.19 -2.76
N ASP A 86 10.20 4.61 -1.87
CA ASP A 86 11.43 5.31 -2.22
C ASP A 86 12.38 4.38 -3.00
N ASP A 87 12.46 3.10 -2.63
CA ASP A 87 13.25 2.10 -3.34
C ASP A 87 12.67 1.74 -4.69
N LEU A 88 11.34 1.68 -4.84
CA LEU A 88 10.67 1.54 -6.14
C LEU A 88 10.97 2.74 -7.05
N THR A 89 10.96 3.95 -6.50
CA THR A 89 11.32 5.18 -7.22
C THR A 89 12.77 5.14 -7.71
N LYS A 90 13.71 4.74 -6.84
CA LYS A 90 15.12 4.56 -7.22
C LYS A 90 15.28 3.47 -8.28
N THR A 91 14.55 2.38 -8.16
CA THR A 91 14.57 1.26 -9.12
C THR A 91 14.13 1.74 -10.49
N ASN A 92 13.00 2.47 -10.58
CA ASN A 92 12.53 3.07 -11.83
C ASN A 92 13.53 4.05 -12.44
N HIS A 93 14.19 4.88 -11.61
CA HIS A 93 15.25 5.76 -12.10
C HIS A 93 16.44 4.98 -12.69
N GLN A 94 16.84 3.87 -12.04
CA GLN A 94 17.90 3.01 -12.56
C GLN A 94 17.50 2.29 -13.84
N ILE A 95 16.25 1.80 -13.93
CA ILE A 95 15.71 1.20 -15.16
C ILE A 95 15.77 2.23 -16.29
N ALA A 96 15.24 3.44 -16.08
CA ALA A 96 15.25 4.51 -17.07
C ALA A 96 16.67 4.80 -17.58
N LYS A 97 17.63 5.02 -16.67
CA LYS A 97 19.02 5.30 -17.03
C LYS A 97 19.64 4.17 -17.85
N LYS A 98 19.56 2.93 -17.34
CA LYS A 98 20.21 1.76 -17.97
C LYS A 98 19.56 1.41 -19.30
N ALA A 99 18.24 1.53 -19.41
CA ALA A 99 17.53 1.30 -20.65
C ALA A 99 17.91 2.35 -21.71
N THR A 100 18.02 3.64 -21.36
CA THR A 100 18.53 4.66 -22.30
C THR A 100 19.96 4.37 -22.75
N GLU A 101 20.86 4.02 -21.82
CA GLU A 101 22.24 3.63 -22.17
C GLU A 101 22.27 2.43 -23.12
N LEU A 102 21.47 1.40 -22.85
CA LEU A 102 21.37 0.21 -23.70
C LEU A 102 20.76 0.53 -25.08
N ALA A 103 19.74 1.40 -25.14
CA ALA A 103 19.13 1.81 -26.40
C ALA A 103 20.16 2.47 -27.32
N MET A 104 20.99 3.39 -26.80
CA MET A 104 22.08 4.02 -27.56
C MET A 104 23.12 3.00 -28.05
N LEU A 105 23.46 2.01 -27.22
CA LEU A 105 24.39 0.94 -27.63
C LEU A 105 23.80 0.03 -28.71
N LEU A 106 22.50 -0.28 -28.64
CA LEU A 106 21.79 -1.07 -29.64
C LEU A 106 21.70 -0.33 -30.98
N GLU A 107 21.42 0.96 -30.95
CA GLU A 107 21.43 1.83 -32.13
C GLU A 107 22.82 1.88 -32.76
N ARG A 108 23.86 2.16 -31.94
CA ARG A 108 25.25 2.16 -32.41
C ARG A 108 25.68 0.83 -33.00
N ARG A 109 25.24 -0.29 -32.42
CA ARG A 109 25.51 -1.63 -32.97
C ARG A 109 24.85 -1.82 -34.33
N SER A 110 23.59 -1.39 -34.47
CA SER A 110 22.86 -1.42 -35.73
C SER A 110 23.59 -0.63 -36.82
N ASP A 111 24.04 0.58 -36.51
CA ASP A 111 24.83 1.40 -37.44
C ASP A 111 26.11 0.70 -37.90
N LEU A 112 26.84 0.09 -36.97
CA LEU A 112 28.06 -0.63 -37.28
C LEU A 112 27.78 -1.86 -38.15
N HIS A 113 26.71 -2.61 -37.91
CA HIS A 113 26.31 -3.73 -38.78
C HIS A 113 26.03 -3.28 -40.21
N ASN A 114 25.46 -2.08 -40.38
CA ASN A 114 25.10 -1.55 -41.68
C ASN A 114 26.26 -0.86 -42.42
N THR A 115 27.29 -0.38 -41.70
CA THR A 115 28.32 0.51 -42.28
C THR A 115 29.76 0.01 -42.19
N SER A 116 30.08 -0.86 -41.22
CA SER A 116 31.47 -1.22 -40.94
C SER A 116 32.02 -2.38 -41.77
N GLY A 117 31.16 -3.09 -42.52
CA GLY A 117 31.51 -4.35 -43.18
C GLY A 117 31.64 -5.55 -42.24
N PHE A 118 31.43 -5.35 -40.93
CA PHE A 118 31.39 -6.41 -39.93
C PHE A 118 29.96 -6.65 -39.43
N SER A 119 29.61 -7.92 -39.23
CA SER A 119 28.37 -8.34 -38.58
C SER A 119 28.69 -9.12 -37.31
N SER A 120 27.73 -9.18 -36.38
CA SER A 120 27.80 -10.06 -35.21
C SER A 120 26.53 -10.91 -35.13
N ALA A 121 26.68 -12.17 -34.73
CA ALA A 121 25.57 -13.13 -34.57
C ALA A 121 24.71 -12.80 -33.33
N THR A 122 24.01 -11.67 -33.38
CA THR A 122 23.14 -11.15 -32.31
C THR A 122 21.73 -10.96 -32.83
N HIS A 123 20.72 -11.01 -31.96
CA HIS A 123 19.36 -10.65 -32.36
C HIS A 123 19.29 -9.21 -32.86
N TYR A 124 18.61 -9.02 -33.99
CA TYR A 124 18.34 -7.73 -34.63
C TYR A 124 16.84 -7.41 -34.74
N HIS A 125 15.97 -8.39 -34.48
CA HIS A 125 14.52 -8.28 -34.61
C HIS A 125 13.82 -8.55 -33.27
N VAL A 126 12.87 -7.69 -32.88
CA VAL A 126 12.08 -7.81 -31.63
C VAL A 126 11.37 -9.18 -31.46
N CYS A 127 10.71 -9.70 -32.49
CA CYS A 127 10.09 -11.03 -32.49
C CYS A 127 11.08 -12.16 -32.21
N ALA A 128 12.31 -12.10 -32.74
CA ALA A 128 13.33 -13.10 -32.45
C ALA A 128 13.75 -13.09 -30.97
N VAL A 129 13.79 -11.90 -30.35
CA VAL A 129 14.02 -11.77 -28.91
C VAL A 129 12.83 -12.33 -28.11
N LEU A 130 11.59 -12.04 -28.53
CA LEU A 130 10.38 -12.57 -27.88
C LEU A 130 10.33 -14.10 -27.92
N GLU A 131 10.61 -14.71 -29.07
CA GLU A 131 10.68 -16.17 -29.23
C GLU A 131 11.75 -16.77 -28.32
N ALA A 132 12.96 -16.23 -28.33
CA ALA A 132 14.07 -16.71 -27.50
C ALA A 132 13.76 -16.58 -26.00
N ALA A 133 13.19 -15.45 -25.56
CA ALA A 133 12.80 -15.23 -24.17
C ALA A 133 11.67 -16.17 -23.72
N SER A 134 10.85 -16.66 -24.66
CA SER A 134 9.67 -17.47 -24.39
C SER A 134 9.90 -18.98 -24.56
N GLN A 135 11.14 -19.43 -24.78
CA GLN A 135 11.46 -20.84 -25.04
C GLN A 135 10.97 -21.82 -23.97
N HIS A 136 10.79 -21.35 -22.72
CA HIS A 136 10.30 -22.15 -21.59
C HIS A 136 8.84 -21.86 -21.23
N ASN A 137 8.15 -21.01 -21.99
CA ASN A 137 6.74 -20.71 -21.79
C ASN A 137 5.89 -21.61 -22.70
N TYR A 138 5.38 -22.71 -22.13
CA TYR A 138 4.57 -23.70 -22.85
C TYR A 138 3.38 -23.07 -23.59
N LEU A 139 2.69 -22.12 -22.98
CA LEU A 139 1.55 -21.46 -23.61
C LEU A 139 1.96 -20.63 -24.83
N PHE A 140 3.11 -19.98 -24.76
CA PHE A 140 3.66 -19.27 -25.90
C PHE A 140 4.03 -20.24 -27.02
N THR A 141 4.80 -21.29 -26.72
CA THR A 141 5.28 -22.25 -27.73
C THR A 141 4.13 -22.99 -28.40
N SER A 142 3.10 -23.38 -27.65
CA SER A 142 1.98 -24.16 -28.18
C SER A 142 0.95 -23.34 -28.94
N TYR A 143 0.70 -22.08 -28.53
CA TYR A 143 -0.43 -21.31 -29.05
C TYR A 143 -0.05 -20.02 -29.80
N VAL A 144 1.10 -19.42 -29.49
CA VAL A 144 1.48 -18.09 -29.99
C VAL A 144 2.58 -18.17 -31.05
N GLN A 145 3.60 -19.00 -30.82
CA GLN A 145 4.84 -19.02 -31.60
C GLN A 145 4.60 -19.13 -33.11
N ASN A 146 3.88 -20.16 -33.57
CA ASN A 146 3.64 -20.37 -35.01
C ASN A 146 2.91 -19.18 -35.68
N ARG A 147 2.03 -18.49 -34.95
CA ARG A 147 1.31 -17.32 -35.48
C ARG A 147 2.21 -16.09 -35.52
N LEU A 148 3.06 -15.90 -34.52
CA LEU A 148 4.04 -14.82 -34.49
C LEU A 148 5.10 -15.01 -35.59
N ASP A 149 5.56 -16.23 -35.79
CA ASP A 149 6.48 -16.61 -36.88
C ASP A 149 5.88 -16.29 -38.26
N ALA A 150 4.62 -16.69 -38.48
CA ALA A 150 3.92 -16.39 -39.73
C ALA A 150 3.73 -14.88 -39.94
N LEU A 151 3.45 -14.13 -38.88
CA LEU A 151 3.31 -12.67 -38.96
C LEU A 151 4.65 -11.99 -39.25
N ARG A 152 5.72 -12.41 -38.56
CA ARG A 152 7.09 -11.95 -38.83
C ARG A 152 7.50 -12.22 -40.27
N GLY A 153 7.16 -13.38 -40.82
CA GLY A 153 7.47 -13.72 -42.21
C GLY A 153 6.73 -12.89 -43.27
N GLN A 154 5.59 -12.28 -42.91
CA GLN A 154 4.77 -11.47 -43.84
C GLN A 154 5.25 -10.03 -43.99
N PHE A 155 5.91 -9.49 -42.96
CA PHE A 155 6.31 -8.08 -42.91
C PHE A 155 7.81 -7.96 -42.76
N ASP A 156 8.44 -7.19 -43.65
CA ASP A 156 9.87 -6.89 -43.55
C ASP A 156 10.20 -6.00 -42.35
N LEU A 157 11.49 -5.77 -42.10
CA LEU A 157 11.99 -5.07 -40.92
C LEU A 157 11.43 -3.64 -40.75
N LYS A 158 10.96 -2.98 -41.82
CA LYS A 158 10.49 -1.57 -41.72
C LYS A 158 9.14 -1.43 -41.02
N TYR A 159 8.42 -2.55 -40.82
CA TYR A 159 7.13 -2.58 -40.14
C TYR A 159 7.25 -2.85 -38.64
N TRP A 160 8.44 -3.19 -38.15
CA TRP A 160 8.68 -3.52 -36.76
C TRP A 160 9.54 -2.45 -36.08
N PRO A 161 9.32 -2.17 -34.79
CA PRO A 161 10.22 -1.28 -34.06
C PRO A 161 11.62 -1.91 -33.98
N SER A 162 12.64 -1.04 -33.98
CA SER A 162 14.00 -1.49 -33.70
C SER A 162 14.14 -1.94 -32.24
N LEU A 163 15.20 -2.69 -31.93
CA LEU A 163 15.49 -3.05 -30.54
C LEU A 163 15.80 -1.82 -29.68
N SER A 164 16.43 -0.78 -30.23
CA SER A 164 16.67 0.47 -29.51
C SER A 164 15.36 1.19 -29.20
N ASP A 165 14.44 1.29 -30.16
CA ASP A 165 13.12 1.90 -29.94
C ASP A 165 12.34 1.14 -28.86
N PHE A 166 12.35 -0.20 -28.92
CA PHE A 166 11.67 -1.04 -27.94
C PHE A 166 12.20 -0.80 -26.51
N VAL A 167 13.53 -0.74 -26.35
CA VAL A 167 14.16 -0.46 -25.04
C VAL A 167 13.95 0.99 -24.61
N GLN A 168 13.91 1.94 -25.54
CA GLN A 168 13.67 3.34 -25.25
C GLN A 168 12.26 3.59 -24.68
N VAL A 169 11.26 2.82 -25.12
CA VAL A 169 9.91 2.84 -24.51
C VAL A 169 9.95 2.40 -23.04
N LEU A 170 10.70 1.35 -22.71
CA LEU A 170 10.89 0.91 -21.31
C LEU A 170 11.57 2.00 -20.47
N ALA A 171 12.53 2.71 -21.07
CA ALA A 171 13.20 3.82 -20.39
C ALA A 171 12.22 4.95 -20.06
N LEU A 172 11.36 5.31 -21.02
CA LEU A 172 10.35 6.36 -20.86
C LEU A 172 9.29 5.96 -19.83
N ASP A 173 8.76 4.74 -19.92
CA ASP A 173 7.78 4.19 -18.98
C ASP A 173 8.28 4.30 -17.53
N ALA A 174 9.49 3.77 -17.26
CA ALA A 174 10.11 3.86 -15.95
C ALA A 174 10.38 5.29 -15.50
N LYS A 175 10.77 6.19 -16.42
CA LYS A 175 11.00 7.62 -16.11
C LYS A 175 9.72 8.34 -15.70
N THR A 176 8.58 7.97 -16.28
CA THR A 176 7.27 8.61 -16.04
C THR A 176 6.39 7.88 -15.04
N ALA A 177 6.88 6.76 -14.48
CA ALA A 177 6.13 5.95 -13.53
C ALA A 177 5.78 6.74 -12.26
N ASN A 178 4.48 6.96 -12.06
CA ASN A 178 3.96 7.61 -10.86
C ASN A 178 3.73 6.59 -9.75
N MET A 179 4.18 6.91 -8.53
CA MET A 179 3.98 6.06 -7.37
C MET A 179 2.59 6.32 -6.77
N THR A 180 1.66 5.41 -6.98
CA THR A 180 0.33 5.47 -6.36
C THR A 180 0.19 4.35 -5.32
N ALA A 181 -0.36 4.69 -4.16
CA ALA A 181 -0.74 3.68 -3.18
C ALA A 181 -1.87 2.80 -3.73
N THR A 182 -1.88 1.53 -3.35
CA THR A 182 -2.89 0.54 -3.76
C THR A 182 -4.21 0.69 -3.02
N ASP A 183 -4.20 1.38 -1.88
CA ASP A 183 -5.35 1.57 -1.01
C ASP A 183 -5.31 2.95 -0.31
N PRO A 184 -6.48 3.48 0.12
CA PRO A 184 -6.58 4.80 0.73
C PRO A 184 -5.82 4.94 2.05
N LEU A 185 -5.71 3.87 2.85
CA LEU A 185 -5.06 3.90 4.16
C LEU A 185 -3.54 4.03 4.00
N THR A 186 -2.95 3.27 3.08
CA THR A 186 -1.54 3.42 2.69
C THR A 186 -1.27 4.82 2.13
N ALA A 187 -2.18 5.37 1.31
CA ALA A 187 -2.06 6.75 0.82
C ALA A 187 -2.03 7.75 1.99
N ALA A 188 -3.00 7.66 2.91
CA ALA A 188 -3.12 8.56 4.06
C ALA A 188 -1.91 8.47 5.00
N ALA A 189 -1.45 7.26 5.29
CA ALA A 189 -0.32 7.00 6.19
C ALA A 189 1.03 7.46 5.64
N THR A 190 1.19 7.45 4.31
CA THR A 190 2.46 7.77 3.63
C THR A 190 2.48 9.15 2.97
N ALA A 191 1.39 9.92 3.12
CA ALA A 191 1.23 11.25 2.52
C ALA A 191 2.24 12.28 3.04
N ALA A 192 2.59 12.23 4.33
CA ALA A 192 3.55 13.18 4.90
C ALA A 192 4.99 12.85 4.47
N VAL A 193 5.83 13.86 4.29
CA VAL A 193 7.25 13.65 3.96
C VAL A 193 8.01 13.00 5.12
N ARG A 194 7.71 13.40 6.37
CA ARG A 194 8.37 12.87 7.58
C ARG A 194 7.45 11.91 8.32
N ALA A 195 8.02 10.82 8.82
CA ALA A 195 7.29 9.85 9.62
C ALA A 195 6.93 10.46 10.99
N SER A 196 5.72 10.18 11.46
CA SER A 196 5.26 10.64 12.76
C SER A 196 4.12 9.76 13.30
N LYS A 197 3.88 9.82 14.61
CA LYS A 197 2.72 9.18 15.27
C LYS A 197 1.38 9.63 14.66
N ALA A 198 1.34 10.83 14.06
CA ALA A 198 0.16 11.32 13.34
C ALA A 198 -0.20 10.47 12.11
N ASP A 199 0.75 9.73 11.52
CA ASP A 199 0.47 8.91 10.34
C ASP A 199 -0.44 7.71 10.66
N PHE A 200 -0.32 7.14 11.86
CA PHE A 200 -1.28 6.14 12.36
C PHE A 200 -2.69 6.75 12.46
N PHE A 201 -2.82 7.95 13.04
CA PHE A 201 -4.12 8.61 13.14
C PHE A 201 -4.70 8.99 11.78
N LYS A 202 -3.86 9.31 10.79
CA LYS A 202 -4.31 9.50 9.39
C LYS A 202 -4.87 8.21 8.80
N ALA A 203 -4.16 7.09 8.96
CA ALA A 203 -4.63 5.78 8.51
C ALA A 203 -5.96 5.41 9.19
N LEU A 204 -6.06 5.59 10.51
CA LEU A 204 -7.26 5.30 11.28
C LEU A 204 -8.45 6.19 10.86
N PHE A 205 -8.21 7.48 10.62
CA PHE A 205 -9.27 8.39 10.17
C PHE A 205 -9.74 8.06 8.76
N ALA A 206 -8.83 7.73 7.85
CA ALA A 206 -9.19 7.25 6.51
C ALA A 206 -10.02 5.96 6.58
N ALA A 207 -9.62 5.01 7.45
CA ALA A 207 -10.36 3.77 7.68
C ALA A 207 -11.78 4.03 8.22
N ILE A 208 -11.93 4.96 9.16
CA ILE A 208 -13.24 5.37 9.71
C ILE A 208 -14.09 6.06 8.64
N GLU A 209 -13.50 6.97 7.86
CA GLU A 209 -14.19 7.71 6.82
C GLU A 209 -14.71 6.78 5.72
N GLU A 210 -13.87 5.86 5.23
CA GLU A 210 -14.24 4.83 4.25
C GLU A 210 -15.40 3.94 4.75
N ASN A 211 -15.56 3.80 6.06
CA ASN A 211 -16.59 2.99 6.69
C ASN A 211 -17.79 3.78 7.24
N CYS A 212 -17.88 5.08 6.95
CA CYS A 212 -19.08 5.90 7.22
C CYS A 212 -20.22 5.59 6.26
N ALA A 213 -21.47 5.84 6.66
CA ALA A 213 -22.65 5.56 5.85
C ALA A 213 -22.69 6.35 4.53
N ASP A 214 -22.09 7.55 4.47
CA ASP A 214 -21.88 8.32 3.23
C ASP A 214 -21.00 7.56 2.20
N ASN A 215 -20.16 6.63 2.67
CA ASN A 215 -19.33 5.74 1.86
C ASN A 215 -19.87 4.29 1.85
N TYR A 216 -21.18 4.11 2.05
CA TYR A 216 -21.85 2.79 2.12
C TYR A 216 -21.39 1.89 3.28
N GLY A 217 -20.72 2.45 4.28
CA GLY A 217 -20.29 1.76 5.48
C GLY A 217 -21.35 1.70 6.58
N ARG A 218 -20.98 1.13 7.74
CA ARG A 218 -21.90 0.92 8.88
C ARG A 218 -21.74 1.96 10.00
N LEU A 219 -20.74 2.84 9.92
CA LEU A 219 -20.55 3.90 10.91
C LEU A 219 -21.51 5.07 10.64
N PRO A 220 -22.09 5.68 11.68
CA PRO A 220 -22.92 6.87 11.52
C PRO A 220 -22.17 8.02 10.84
N ASN A 221 -22.88 8.80 10.05
CA ASN A 221 -22.29 9.98 9.40
C ASN A 221 -21.74 10.97 10.44
N GLY A 222 -20.53 11.45 10.17
CA GLY A 222 -19.84 12.37 11.09
C GLY A 222 -19.39 11.73 12.40
N PHE A 223 -19.35 10.39 12.50
CA PHE A 223 -18.82 9.71 13.68
C PHE A 223 -17.42 10.19 14.02
N LYS A 224 -17.24 10.68 15.26
CA LYS A 224 -15.97 11.19 15.76
C LYS A 224 -15.83 10.87 17.23
N LEU A 225 -14.66 10.37 17.60
CA LEU A 225 -14.21 10.26 18.99
C LEU A 225 -13.71 11.60 19.52
N SER A 226 -13.76 11.78 20.85
CA SER A 226 -13.11 12.90 21.53
C SER A 226 -11.60 12.84 21.37
N ASP A 227 -10.94 13.99 21.50
CA ASP A 227 -9.48 14.07 21.41
C ASP A 227 -8.81 13.22 22.50
N ARG A 228 -9.38 13.20 23.71
CA ARG A 228 -8.93 12.38 24.84
C ARG A 228 -9.08 10.88 24.58
N ALA A 229 -10.24 10.46 24.05
CA ALA A 229 -10.45 9.05 23.74
C ALA A 229 -9.52 8.57 22.63
N LEU A 230 -9.27 9.39 21.60
CA LEU A 230 -8.31 9.06 20.55
C LEU A 230 -6.87 8.99 21.03
N ALA A 231 -6.45 9.91 21.90
CA ALA A 231 -5.12 9.89 22.48
C ALA A 231 -4.89 8.57 23.23
N SER A 232 -5.82 8.21 24.11
CA SER A 232 -5.73 6.98 24.91
C SER A 232 -5.82 5.72 24.05
N LEU A 233 -6.72 5.70 23.07
CA LEU A 233 -6.84 4.62 22.09
C LEU A 233 -5.54 4.42 21.32
N GLY A 234 -4.95 5.49 20.79
CA GLY A 234 -3.70 5.43 20.04
C GLY A 234 -2.53 4.99 20.91
N ASN A 235 -2.42 5.51 22.13
CA ASN A 235 -1.38 5.12 23.09
C ASN A 235 -1.45 3.62 23.40
N CYS A 236 -2.66 3.09 23.66
CA CYS A 236 -2.85 1.66 23.97
C CYS A 236 -2.66 0.77 22.73
N ALA A 237 -3.23 1.15 21.57
CA ALA A 237 -3.16 0.35 20.36
C ALA A 237 -1.75 0.26 19.77
N LEU A 238 -0.96 1.34 19.89
CA LEU A 238 0.44 1.38 19.45
C LEU A 238 1.43 0.92 20.53
N ASP A 239 0.96 0.67 21.75
CA ASP A 239 1.81 0.34 22.90
C ASP A 239 2.91 1.37 23.17
N LEU A 240 2.53 2.65 23.19
CA LEU A 240 3.50 3.73 23.38
C LEU A 240 4.04 3.75 24.82
N ASP A 241 5.35 3.91 24.94
CA ASP A 241 6.04 4.13 26.20
C ASP A 241 5.59 5.44 26.88
N PRO A 242 5.75 5.56 28.21
CA PRO A 242 5.34 6.75 28.98
C PRO A 242 5.91 8.07 28.44
N ASP A 243 7.15 8.06 27.96
CA ASP A 243 7.84 9.23 27.39
C ASP A 243 7.32 9.60 25.99
N ASP A 244 6.62 8.67 25.35
CA ASP A 244 6.12 8.76 23.99
C ASP A 244 4.61 8.95 23.89
N LEU A 245 3.91 9.06 25.02
CA LEU A 245 2.47 9.20 25.04
C LEU A 245 2.00 10.46 24.29
N VAL A 246 0.89 10.29 23.59
CA VAL A 246 0.15 11.35 22.93
C VAL A 246 -0.92 11.86 23.87
N ASP A 247 -1.09 13.19 23.96
CA ASP A 247 -2.13 13.84 24.75
C ASP A 247 -3.29 14.34 23.87
N ASP A 248 -4.36 14.80 24.51
CA ASP A 248 -5.52 15.38 23.82
C ASP A 248 -5.15 16.64 23.03
N ALA A 249 -4.23 17.47 23.56
CA ALA A 249 -3.73 18.66 22.88
C ALA A 249 -3.01 18.33 21.56
N TYR A 250 -2.26 17.24 21.48
CA TYR A 250 -1.66 16.73 20.26
C TYR A 250 -2.73 16.35 19.24
N ILE A 251 -3.74 15.58 19.63
CA ILE A 251 -4.84 15.17 18.73
C ILE A 251 -5.62 16.39 18.21
N LYS A 252 -5.88 17.37 19.07
CA LYS A 252 -6.55 18.63 18.70
C LYS A 252 -5.76 19.41 17.65
N ARG A 253 -4.45 19.59 17.87
CA ARG A 253 -3.54 20.25 16.91
C ARG A 253 -3.45 19.47 15.60
N PHE A 254 -3.43 18.14 15.68
CA PHE A 254 -3.46 17.28 14.50
C PHE A 254 -4.72 17.50 13.67
N ARG A 255 -5.91 17.40 14.28
CA ARG A 255 -7.20 17.64 13.60
C ARG A 255 -7.31 19.04 12.99
N GLN A 256 -6.79 20.06 13.67
CA GLN A 256 -6.77 21.42 13.14
C GLN A 256 -5.92 21.51 11.86
N ARG A 257 -4.73 20.89 11.85
CA ARG A 257 -3.86 20.85 10.67
C ARG A 257 -4.51 20.12 9.50
N GLU A 258 -5.16 18.97 9.73
CA GLU A 258 -5.83 18.23 8.66
C GLU A 258 -6.97 19.05 8.02
N ARG A 259 -7.73 19.82 8.81
CA ARG A 259 -8.77 20.73 8.27
C ARG A 259 -8.19 21.90 7.48
N SER A 260 -7.04 22.43 7.92
CA SER A 260 -6.39 23.56 7.24
C SER A 260 -5.66 23.13 5.97
N GLY A 261 -5.16 21.90 5.90
CA GLY A 261 -4.47 21.35 4.73
C GLY A 261 -5.40 20.75 3.65
N ALA A 262 -6.69 20.56 3.94
CA ALA A 262 -7.70 20.13 2.98
C ALA A 262 -8.31 21.29 2.15
N LYS A 263 -7.69 22.48 2.19
CA LYS A 263 -8.01 23.64 1.34
C LYS A 263 -6.87 23.88 0.36
#